data_AF-A0A7X9X9G2-F1
#
_entry.id   AF-A0A7X9X9G2-F1
#
_cell.length_a   1.000
_cell.length_b   1.000
_cell.length_c   1.000
_cell.angle_alpha   90.00
_cell.angle_beta   90.00
_cell.angle_gamma   90.00
#
_symmetry.space_group_name_H-M   'P 1'
#
loop_
_entity.id
_entity.type
_entity.pdbx_description
1 polymer ?
#
loop_
_entity_poly.entity_id
_entity_poly.type
_entity_poly.pdbx_seq_one_letter_code
_entity_poly.pdbx_strand_id
1 'polypeptide(L)'
;MSVFRVKKTLVRTVLVVGFAAGLSATLQGCFLAVAGAAGGGALMATDRRTLGAQTEDREIQVKALSQISQNLPDSAHVNVAVFNRRVLLTGEVAGDASKQRAESVVRGLNNVNTIVNELAIMPASSFSSRTNDTYLETRVKTALIAEKNISANNFKVVAERGNVYLMGLVTMDEGNRGADVASRVPGVVQVVKVFQYIQPQEAAAAAAAAGTAPVAASQPDASEPTVGAIPDSGVSSKPLEQQAPAPVNSSTAVRPGNPKAPQ
;
A
#
# COMPACT_ATOMS: atom_id res chain seq x y z
N MET A 1 62.86 9.98 -30.43
CA MET A 1 61.65 10.62 -29.85
C MET A 1 60.43 9.75 -30.11
N SER A 2 60.43 8.54 -29.55
CA SER A 2 59.60 8.06 -28.42
C SER A 2 58.12 7.83 -28.74
N VAL A 3 57.91 6.67 -29.35
CA VAL A 3 56.66 5.92 -29.63
C VAL A 3 55.69 5.85 -28.42
N PHE A 4 56.17 6.14 -27.22
CA PHE A 4 55.38 6.16 -25.98
C PHE A 4 54.34 7.29 -25.92
N ARG A 5 54.60 8.46 -26.52
CA ARG A 5 53.61 9.55 -26.51
C ARG A 5 52.43 9.27 -27.42
N VAL A 6 52.66 8.58 -28.54
CA VAL A 6 51.62 8.23 -29.52
C VAL A 6 50.65 7.18 -28.95
N LYS A 7 51.17 6.17 -28.24
CA LYS A 7 50.33 5.15 -27.57
C LYS A 7 49.43 5.76 -26.48
N LYS A 8 49.92 6.73 -25.71
CA LYS A 8 49.14 7.37 -24.64
C LYS A 8 48.01 8.27 -25.16
N THR A 9 48.23 8.93 -26.30
CA THR A 9 47.19 9.73 -26.97
C THR A 9 46.13 8.84 -27.61
N LEU A 10 46.52 7.75 -28.28
CA LEU A 10 45.59 6.79 -28.89
C LEU A 10 44.69 6.10 -27.85
N VAL A 11 45.25 5.66 -26.72
CA VAL A 11 44.46 5.01 -25.65
C VAL A 11 43.46 6.00 -25.03
N ARG A 12 43.84 7.27 -24.85
CA ARG A 12 42.92 8.30 -24.34
C ARG A 12 41.79 8.60 -25.33
N THR A 13 42.07 8.70 -26.62
CA THR A 13 41.03 8.96 -27.63
C THR A 13 40.07 7.79 -27.76
N VAL A 14 40.56 6.54 -27.70
CA VAL A 14 39.70 5.34 -27.74
C VAL A 14 38.83 5.23 -26.48
N LEU A 15 39.34 5.59 -25.30
CA LEU A 15 38.56 5.58 -24.06
C LEU A 15 37.47 6.66 -24.07
N VAL A 16 37.77 7.87 -24.56
CA VAL A 16 36.79 8.97 -24.65
C VAL A 16 35.70 8.66 -25.68
N VAL A 17 36.04 8.10 -26.83
CA VAL A 17 35.05 7.69 -27.84
C VAL A 17 34.18 6.53 -27.35
N GLY A 18 34.77 5.57 -26.62
CA GLY A 18 34.02 4.47 -26.00
C GLY A 18 33.03 4.96 -24.93
N PHE A 19 33.43 5.91 -24.09
CA PHE A 19 32.57 6.46 -23.05
C PHE A 19 31.42 7.31 -23.63
N ALA A 20 31.68 8.08 -24.70
CA ALA A 20 30.65 8.86 -25.39
C ALA A 20 29.62 7.98 -26.13
N ALA A 21 30.07 6.87 -26.73
CA ALA A 21 29.18 5.90 -27.38
C ALA A 21 28.32 5.13 -26.36
N GLY A 22 28.87 4.81 -25.19
CA GLY A 22 28.12 4.19 -24.09
C GLY A 22 27.01 5.08 -23.53
N LEU A 23 27.26 6.38 -23.41
CA LEU A 23 26.29 7.36 -22.90
C LEU A 23 25.11 7.59 -23.87
N SER A 24 25.33 7.36 -25.18
CA SER A 24 24.28 7.47 -26.20
C SER A 24 23.37 6.22 -26.24
N ALA A 25 23.87 5.05 -25.83
CA ALA A 25 23.08 3.83 -25.76
C ALA A 25 22.08 3.80 -24.59
N THR A 26 22.34 4.56 -23.51
CA THR A 26 21.43 4.68 -22.36
C THR A 26 20.28 5.69 -22.57
N LEU A 27 20.31 6.48 -23.64
CA LEU A 27 19.30 7.51 -23.92
C LEU A 27 18.08 7.00 -24.71
N GLN A 28 18.12 5.79 -25.26
CA GLN A 28 16.98 5.18 -25.95
C GLN A 28 15.82 4.80 -24.99
N GLY A 29 16.01 4.93 -23.68
CA GLY A 29 14.95 4.76 -22.68
C GLY A 29 13.86 5.84 -22.71
N CYS A 30 14.11 7.01 -23.33
CA CYS A 30 13.11 8.10 -23.36
C CYS A 30 12.03 7.94 -24.44
N PHE A 31 12.19 7.03 -25.42
CA PHE A 31 11.16 6.86 -26.46
C PHE A 31 9.94 6.06 -25.96
N LEU A 32 10.13 5.18 -24.96
CA LEU A 32 9.02 4.49 -24.30
C LEU A 32 8.12 5.44 -23.50
N ALA A 33 8.62 6.60 -23.08
CA ALA A 33 7.80 7.63 -22.44
C ALA A 33 6.87 8.35 -23.44
N VAL A 34 7.28 8.49 -24.71
CA VAL A 34 6.50 9.19 -25.75
C VAL A 34 5.54 8.23 -26.48
N ALA A 35 5.90 6.95 -26.65
CA ALA A 35 4.95 5.94 -27.14
C ALA A 35 3.80 5.68 -26.15
N GLY A 36 4.03 5.96 -24.85
CA GLY A 36 2.97 6.02 -23.84
C GLY A 36 2.00 7.19 -24.02
N ALA A 37 2.32 8.23 -24.80
CA ALA A 37 1.43 9.40 -24.95
C ALA A 37 0.25 9.16 -25.90
N ALA A 38 0.36 8.22 -26.86
CA ALA A 38 -0.73 7.90 -27.79
C ALA A 38 -1.71 6.83 -27.27
N GLY A 39 -1.31 6.05 -26.26
CA GLY A 39 -2.14 4.99 -25.65
C GLY A 39 -2.29 5.07 -24.12
N GLY A 40 -1.60 5.99 -23.45
CA GLY A 40 -1.50 6.06 -21.98
C GLY A 40 -2.43 7.05 -21.30
N GLY A 41 -3.26 7.80 -22.04
CA GLY A 41 -4.28 8.68 -21.46
C GLY A 41 -5.35 7.92 -20.65
N ALA A 42 -5.53 6.62 -20.88
CA ALA A 42 -6.51 5.78 -20.19
C ALA A 42 -6.00 5.16 -18.87
N LEU A 43 -4.70 5.24 -18.56
CA LEU A 43 -4.12 4.54 -17.40
C LEU A 43 -3.87 5.45 -16.18
N MET A 44 -4.13 6.75 -16.27
CA MET A 44 -3.80 7.72 -15.23
C MET A 44 -4.89 7.91 -14.14
N ALA A 45 -5.91 7.05 -14.07
CA ALA A 45 -6.96 7.17 -13.05
C ALA A 45 -7.44 5.82 -12.51
N THR A 46 -6.52 5.03 -11.94
CA THR A 46 -6.89 3.73 -11.33
C THR A 46 -7.28 3.81 -9.86
N ASP A 47 -6.92 4.88 -9.13
CA ASP A 47 -7.37 5.12 -7.76
C ASP A 47 -8.50 6.17 -7.78
N ARG A 48 -9.60 5.88 -7.08
CA ARG A 48 -10.78 6.75 -6.98
C ARG A 48 -10.59 7.89 -5.97
N ARG A 49 -9.49 7.91 -5.22
CA ARG A 49 -9.16 8.95 -4.25
C ARG A 49 -8.36 10.08 -4.90
N THR A 50 -8.72 11.30 -4.54
CA THR A 50 -7.93 12.48 -4.88
C THR A 50 -6.57 12.45 -4.17
N LEU A 51 -5.57 13.12 -4.75
CA LEU A 51 -4.27 13.27 -4.10
C LEU A 51 -4.38 13.94 -2.72
N GLY A 52 -5.31 14.90 -2.56
CA GLY A 52 -5.59 15.52 -1.26
C GLY A 52 -6.06 14.50 -0.21
N ALA A 53 -6.98 13.60 -0.57
CA ALA A 53 -7.44 12.54 0.33
C ALA A 53 -6.32 11.55 0.69
N GLN A 54 -5.41 11.24 -0.25
CA GLN A 54 -4.26 10.37 0.03
C GLN A 54 -3.25 11.02 0.99
N THR A 55 -2.96 12.31 0.80
CA THR A 55 -2.09 13.08 1.69
C THR A 55 -2.66 13.13 3.10
N GLU A 56 -3.97 13.39 3.22
CA GLU A 56 -4.65 13.42 4.51
C GLU A 56 -4.69 12.04 5.17
N ASP A 57 -4.96 10.96 4.43
CA ASP A 57 -4.88 9.59 4.94
C ASP A 57 -3.49 9.30 5.54
N ARG A 58 -2.43 9.75 4.86
CA ARG A 58 -1.05 9.57 5.32
C ARG A 58 -0.77 10.40 6.57
N GLU A 59 -1.25 11.63 6.64
CA GLU A 59 -1.13 12.47 7.83
C GLU A 59 -1.82 11.83 9.05
N ILE A 60 -3.05 11.35 8.89
CA ILE A 60 -3.79 10.63 9.94
C ILE A 60 -2.99 9.40 10.38
N GLN A 61 -2.46 8.61 9.43
CA GLN A 61 -1.69 7.40 9.74
C GLN A 61 -0.45 7.72 10.58
N VAL A 62 0.34 8.73 10.19
CA VAL A 62 1.56 9.11 10.90
C VAL A 62 1.24 9.63 12.30
N LYS A 63 0.22 10.49 12.43
CA LYS A 63 -0.22 11.00 13.75
C LYS A 63 -0.75 9.88 14.64
N ALA A 64 -1.54 8.97 14.09
CA ALA A 64 -2.07 7.82 14.83
C ALA A 64 -0.97 6.91 15.35
N LEU A 65 0.00 6.54 14.50
CA LEU A 65 1.14 5.72 14.93
C LEU A 65 1.93 6.40 16.05
N SER A 66 2.23 7.70 15.91
CA SER A 66 2.96 8.48 16.91
C SER A 66 2.20 8.61 18.23
N GLN A 67 0.89 8.87 18.18
CA GLN A 67 0.08 9.02 19.39
C GLN A 67 -0.16 7.67 20.08
N ILE A 68 -0.31 6.58 19.32
CA ILE A 68 -0.45 5.23 19.88
C ILE A 68 0.84 4.83 20.59
N SER A 69 2.01 5.00 19.97
CA SER A 69 3.28 4.63 20.60
C SER A 69 3.57 5.42 21.88
N GLN A 70 3.09 6.66 21.98
CA GLN A 70 3.23 7.49 23.19
C GLN A 70 2.23 7.12 24.31
N ASN A 71 1.08 6.53 23.96
CA ASN A 71 -0.03 6.31 24.90
C ASN A 71 -0.27 4.84 25.27
N LEU A 72 0.40 3.92 24.58
CA LEU A 72 0.33 2.48 24.83
C LEU A 72 1.70 1.95 25.30
N PRO A 73 1.72 0.85 26.06
CA PRO A 73 2.97 0.21 26.48
C PRO A 73 3.71 -0.40 25.28
N ASP A 74 5.04 -0.50 25.38
CA ASP A 74 5.92 -1.08 24.34
C ASP A 74 5.60 -2.54 24.00
N SER A 75 4.91 -3.25 24.89
CA SER A 75 4.44 -4.61 24.66
C SER A 75 3.23 -4.69 23.72
N ALA A 76 2.57 -3.57 23.43
CA ALA A 76 1.48 -3.52 22.47
C ALA A 76 2.01 -3.48 21.04
N HIS A 77 1.48 -4.36 20.19
CA HIS A 77 1.75 -4.32 18.76
C HIS A 77 0.51 -3.77 18.06
N VAL A 78 0.58 -2.54 17.55
CA VAL A 78 -0.57 -1.92 16.87
C VAL A 78 -0.16 -1.43 15.50
N ASN A 79 -0.82 -1.98 14.48
CA ASN A 79 -0.72 -1.56 13.10
C ASN A 79 -1.92 -0.66 12.77
N VAL A 80 -1.63 0.48 12.13
CA VAL A 80 -2.64 1.47 11.74
C VAL A 80 -2.69 1.56 10.22
N ALA A 81 -3.84 1.24 9.64
CA ALA A 81 -4.12 1.45 8.24
C ALA A 81 -5.21 2.51 8.07
N VAL A 82 -4.98 3.46 7.16
CA VAL A 82 -5.96 4.50 6.84
C VAL A 82 -6.30 4.43 5.36
N PHE A 83 -7.58 4.59 5.04
CA PHE A 83 -8.11 4.72 3.69
C PHE A 83 -9.36 5.59 3.70
N ASN A 84 -9.33 6.70 2.95
CA ASN A 84 -10.40 7.69 2.87
C ASN A 84 -10.96 8.10 4.24
N ARG A 85 -10.08 8.53 5.16
CA ARG A 85 -10.39 8.94 6.54
C ARG A 85 -11.01 7.85 7.43
N ARG A 86 -11.05 6.60 6.97
CA ARG A 86 -11.40 5.42 7.76
C ARG A 86 -10.13 4.79 8.29
N VAL A 87 -10.03 4.65 9.60
CA VAL A 87 -8.88 4.08 10.29
C VAL A 87 -9.22 2.65 10.71
N LEU A 88 -8.34 1.71 10.37
CA LEU A 88 -8.33 0.34 10.83
C LEU A 88 -7.18 0.17 11.82
N LEU A 89 -7.50 -0.35 13.01
CA LEU A 89 -6.55 -0.73 14.04
C LEU A 89 -6.47 -2.25 14.09
N THR A 90 -5.27 -2.79 13.93
CA THR A 90 -4.97 -4.23 13.90
C THR A 90 -3.73 -4.52 14.75
N GLY A 91 -3.51 -5.78 15.10
CA GLY A 91 -2.43 -6.21 15.99
C GLY A 91 -2.94 -6.72 17.34
N GLU A 92 -2.09 -6.68 18.36
CA GLU A 92 -2.29 -7.28 19.67
C GLU A 92 -2.03 -6.32 20.82
N VAL A 93 -2.88 -6.40 21.84
CA VAL A 93 -2.74 -5.64 23.08
C VAL A 93 -2.94 -6.55 24.29
N ALA A 94 -2.36 -6.16 25.44
CA ALA A 94 -2.41 -6.96 26.66
C ALA A 94 -3.80 -7.06 27.32
N GLY A 95 -4.73 -6.14 27.01
CA GLY A 95 -6.05 -6.10 27.63
C GLY A 95 -7.00 -5.08 27.01
N ASP A 96 -8.28 -5.15 27.42
CA ASP A 96 -9.34 -4.25 26.97
C ASP A 96 -9.03 -2.77 27.23
N ALA A 97 -8.36 -2.44 28.33
CA ALA A 97 -7.97 -1.06 28.64
C ALA A 97 -7.06 -0.47 27.54
N SER A 98 -6.05 -1.22 27.09
CA SER A 98 -5.18 -0.81 25.99
C SER A 98 -5.93 -0.74 24.66
N LYS A 99 -6.87 -1.67 24.41
CA LYS A 99 -7.73 -1.66 23.22
C LYS A 99 -8.60 -0.40 23.15
N GLN A 100 -9.24 -0.03 24.26
CA GLN A 100 -10.07 1.16 24.38
C GLN A 100 -9.23 2.45 24.32
N ARG A 101 -8.02 2.43 24.89
CA ARG A 101 -7.11 3.56 24.85
C ARG A 101 -6.61 3.85 23.44
N ALA A 102 -6.20 2.83 22.68
CA ALA A 102 -5.79 2.98 21.28
C ALA A 102 -6.90 3.64 20.44
N GLU A 103 -8.14 3.20 20.63
CA GLU A 103 -9.28 3.75 19.93
C GLU A 103 -9.57 5.21 20.33
N SER A 104 -9.48 5.52 21.61
CA SER A 104 -9.70 6.88 22.13
C SER A 104 -8.65 7.86 21.63
N VAL A 105 -7.39 7.42 21.55
CA VAL A 105 -6.28 8.18 20.97
C VAL A 105 -6.57 8.52 19.52
N VAL A 106 -6.95 7.53 18.71
CA VAL A 106 -7.25 7.72 17.28
C VAL A 106 -8.49 8.58 17.08
N ARG A 107 -9.50 8.45 17.95
CA ARG A 107 -10.69 9.30 17.94
C ARG A 107 -10.36 10.77 18.19
N GLY A 108 -9.33 11.06 18.98
CA GLY A 108 -8.88 12.43 19.23
C GLY A 108 -8.24 13.12 18.02
N LEU A 109 -7.90 12.37 16.97
CA LEU A 109 -7.26 12.91 15.78
C LEU A 109 -8.26 13.62 14.87
N ASN A 110 -7.78 14.68 14.21
CA ASN A 110 -8.58 15.41 13.25
C ASN A 110 -8.82 14.58 11.99
N ASN A 111 -9.95 14.85 11.34
CA ASN A 111 -10.34 14.28 10.06
C ASN A 111 -10.51 12.76 10.04
N VAL A 112 -10.64 12.12 11.20
CA VAL A 112 -10.99 10.70 11.29
C VAL A 112 -12.51 10.56 11.19
N ASN A 113 -13.00 9.91 10.14
CA ASN A 113 -14.43 9.71 9.94
C ASN A 113 -14.93 8.47 10.69
N THR A 114 -14.23 7.34 10.52
CA THR A 114 -14.64 6.06 11.07
C THR A 114 -13.42 5.31 11.60
N ILE A 115 -13.59 4.61 12.72
CA ILE A 115 -12.58 3.78 13.34
C ILE A 115 -13.10 2.36 13.40
N VAL A 116 -12.30 1.42 12.92
CA VAL A 116 -12.59 -0.02 12.97
C VAL A 116 -11.51 -0.67 13.82
N ASN A 117 -11.91 -1.15 15.00
CA ASN A 117 -10.98 -1.64 16.01
C ASN A 117 -10.97 -3.17 16.07
N GLU A 118 -9.99 -3.76 15.38
CA GLU A 118 -9.78 -5.20 15.23
C GLU A 118 -8.55 -5.68 16.04
N LEU A 119 -8.17 -4.93 17.08
CA LEU A 119 -7.14 -5.33 18.03
C LEU A 119 -7.57 -6.59 18.78
N ALA A 120 -6.71 -7.60 18.81
CA ALA A 120 -6.89 -8.79 19.62
C ALA A 120 -6.25 -8.62 21.00
N ILE A 121 -6.87 -9.23 22.01
CA ILE A 121 -6.33 -9.26 23.37
C ILE A 121 -5.52 -10.52 23.51
N MET A 122 -4.22 -10.42 23.28
CA MET A 122 -3.29 -11.55 23.27
C MET A 122 -1.83 -11.05 23.28
N PRO A 123 -0.84 -11.93 23.49
CA PRO A 123 0.57 -11.58 23.34
C PRO A 123 0.91 -11.13 21.92
N ALA A 124 1.88 -10.22 21.78
CA ALA A 124 2.34 -9.74 20.48
C ALA A 124 2.81 -10.88 19.56
N SER A 125 2.46 -10.79 18.28
CA SER A 125 2.81 -11.80 17.27
C SER A 125 4.33 -11.97 17.13
N SER A 126 4.79 -13.18 16.81
CA SER A 126 6.21 -13.46 16.55
C SER A 126 6.67 -12.79 15.25
N PHE A 127 7.98 -12.56 15.10
CA PHE A 127 8.53 -12.01 13.86
C PHE A 127 8.18 -12.86 12.63
N SER A 128 8.21 -14.20 12.76
CA SER A 128 7.85 -15.12 11.68
C SER A 128 6.37 -14.99 11.27
N SER A 129 5.46 -14.80 12.22
CA SER A 129 4.04 -14.54 11.91
C SER A 129 3.89 -13.27 11.08
N ARG A 130 4.55 -12.18 11.48
CA ARG A 130 4.49 -10.89 10.78
C ARG A 130 5.07 -10.95 9.38
N THR A 131 6.17 -11.70 9.20
CA THR A 131 6.73 -11.96 7.85
C THR A 131 5.74 -12.74 6.99
N ASN A 132 5.10 -13.77 7.55
CA ASN A 132 4.07 -14.52 6.83
C ASN A 132 2.86 -13.64 6.47
N ASP A 133 2.44 -12.74 7.35
CA ASP A 133 1.34 -11.81 7.08
C ASP A 133 1.68 -10.83 5.96
N THR A 134 2.89 -10.28 5.92
CA THR A 134 3.37 -9.42 4.80
C THR A 134 3.35 -10.18 3.48
N TYR A 135 3.78 -11.45 3.50
CA TYR A 135 3.73 -12.31 2.34
C TYR A 135 2.29 -12.62 1.91
N LEU A 136 1.40 -12.87 2.87
CA LEU A 136 -0.03 -13.11 2.63
C LEU A 136 -0.71 -11.89 2.03
N GLU A 137 -0.43 -10.69 2.54
CA GLU A 137 -0.92 -9.42 1.99
C GLU A 137 -0.53 -9.28 0.51
N THR A 138 0.74 -9.57 0.20
CA THR A 138 1.25 -9.53 -1.18
C THR A 138 0.50 -10.52 -2.06
N ARG A 139 0.29 -11.77 -1.61
CA ARG A 139 -0.45 -12.78 -2.38
C ARG A 139 -1.89 -12.40 -2.63
N VAL A 140 -2.58 -11.86 -1.62
CA VAL A 140 -3.95 -11.36 -1.78
C VAL A 140 -3.98 -10.21 -2.77
N LYS A 141 -3.04 -9.26 -2.69
CA LYS A 141 -2.94 -8.16 -3.64
C LYS A 141 -2.69 -8.66 -5.06
N THR A 142 -1.80 -9.64 -5.26
CA THR A 142 -1.57 -10.26 -6.56
C THR A 142 -2.81 -10.98 -7.08
N ALA A 143 -3.56 -11.68 -6.23
CA ALA A 143 -4.81 -12.33 -6.61
C ALA A 143 -5.86 -11.30 -7.06
N LEU A 144 -5.97 -10.17 -6.36
CA LEU A 144 -6.85 -9.06 -6.77
C LEU A 144 -6.43 -8.42 -8.09
N ILE A 145 -5.12 -8.34 -8.38
CA ILE A 145 -4.61 -7.83 -9.67
C ILE A 145 -4.97 -8.79 -10.82
N ALA A 146 -4.96 -10.10 -10.56
CA ALA A 146 -5.30 -11.11 -11.56
C ALA A 146 -6.82 -11.18 -11.84
N GLU A 147 -7.65 -10.66 -10.93
CA GLU A 147 -9.11 -10.70 -11.06
C GLU A 147 -9.61 -9.70 -12.12
N LYS A 148 -10.43 -10.19 -13.03
CA LYS A 148 -11.05 -9.35 -14.06
C LYS A 148 -12.20 -8.54 -13.48
N ASN A 149 -12.49 -7.36 -14.03
CA ASN A 149 -13.62 -6.51 -13.65
C ASN A 149 -13.58 -5.92 -12.22
N ILE A 150 -12.46 -6.02 -11.51
CA ILE A 150 -12.16 -5.16 -10.35
C ILE A 150 -10.76 -4.57 -10.52
N SER A 151 -10.55 -3.34 -10.04
CA SER A 151 -9.22 -2.74 -9.98
C SER A 151 -8.61 -2.99 -8.61
N ALA A 152 -7.44 -3.63 -8.54
CA ALA A 152 -6.72 -3.83 -7.28
C ALA A 152 -6.38 -2.51 -6.57
N ASN A 153 -6.26 -1.39 -7.31
CA ASN A 153 -5.97 -0.08 -6.74
C ASN A 153 -7.14 0.51 -5.94
N ASN A 154 -8.37 -0.02 -6.12
CA ASN A 154 -9.51 0.35 -5.29
C ASN A 154 -9.48 -0.30 -3.90
N PHE A 155 -8.57 -1.26 -3.69
CA PHE A 155 -8.46 -2.04 -2.46
C PHE A 155 -7.13 -1.74 -1.76
N LYS A 156 -7.22 -1.52 -0.45
CA LYS A 156 -6.08 -1.60 0.45
C LYS A 156 -6.23 -2.89 1.27
N VAL A 157 -5.25 -3.75 1.15
CA VAL A 157 -5.19 -5.03 1.86
C VAL A 157 -4.32 -4.84 3.10
N VAL A 158 -4.72 -5.40 4.22
CA VAL A 158 -3.89 -5.49 5.43
C VAL A 158 -4.04 -6.89 5.98
N ALA A 159 -2.94 -7.57 6.30
CA ALA A 159 -2.97 -8.90 6.90
C ALA A 159 -2.40 -8.87 8.32
N GLU A 160 -3.04 -9.58 9.24
CA GLU A 160 -2.58 -9.74 10.62
C GLU A 160 -3.03 -11.10 11.16
N ARG A 161 -2.08 -11.93 11.60
CA ARG A 161 -2.32 -13.29 12.12
C ARG A 161 -3.14 -14.16 11.17
N GLY A 162 -2.90 -14.06 9.87
CA GLY A 162 -3.67 -14.76 8.84
C GLY A 162 -5.07 -14.20 8.56
N ASN A 163 -5.54 -13.20 9.30
CA ASN A 163 -6.76 -12.47 8.98
C ASN A 163 -6.47 -11.37 7.97
N VAL A 164 -7.30 -11.26 6.94
CA VAL A 164 -7.17 -10.27 5.87
C VAL A 164 -8.26 -9.23 6.00
N TYR A 165 -7.86 -7.98 6.17
CA TYR A 165 -8.75 -6.83 6.23
C TYR A 165 -8.71 -6.11 4.88
N LEU A 166 -9.87 -5.98 4.24
CA LEU A 166 -10.00 -5.30 2.96
C LEU A 166 -10.66 -3.94 3.16
N MET A 167 -9.94 -2.87 2.85
CA MET A 167 -10.42 -1.50 2.83
C MET A 167 -10.53 -1.01 1.39
N GLY A 168 -11.39 -0.01 1.13
CA GLY A 168 -11.56 0.49 -0.23
C GLY A 168 -12.82 1.32 -0.42
N LEU A 169 -12.83 2.09 -1.51
CA LEU A 169 -14.00 2.81 -2.04
C LEU A 169 -14.59 1.99 -3.19
N VAL A 170 -15.54 1.14 -2.86
CA VAL A 170 -16.02 0.07 -3.75
C VAL A 170 -17.53 0.03 -3.79
N THR A 171 -18.08 -0.47 -4.88
CA THR A 171 -19.49 -0.87 -4.92
C THR A 171 -19.70 -2.16 -4.13
N MET A 172 -20.97 -2.51 -3.85
CA MET A 172 -21.28 -3.76 -3.15
C MET A 172 -20.80 -5.00 -3.93
N ASP A 173 -20.92 -4.97 -5.26
CA ASP A 173 -20.45 -6.05 -6.13
C ASP A 173 -18.92 -6.17 -6.08
N GLU A 174 -18.20 -5.07 -6.30
CA GLU A 174 -16.74 -5.05 -6.23
C GLU A 174 -16.23 -5.53 -4.86
N GLY A 175 -16.84 -5.07 -3.77
CA GLY A 175 -16.47 -5.49 -2.42
C GLY A 175 -16.71 -6.98 -2.15
N ASN A 176 -17.82 -7.54 -2.67
CA ASN A 176 -18.10 -8.96 -2.56
C ASN A 176 -17.13 -9.80 -3.38
N ARG A 177 -16.83 -9.38 -4.62
CA ARG A 177 -15.86 -10.06 -5.48
C ARG A 177 -14.45 -10.00 -4.91
N GLY A 178 -14.02 -8.84 -4.42
CA GLY A 178 -12.72 -8.70 -3.76
C GLY A 178 -12.59 -9.58 -2.51
N ALA A 179 -13.66 -9.69 -1.71
CA ALA A 179 -13.67 -10.57 -0.55
C ALA A 179 -13.63 -12.06 -0.93
N ASP A 180 -14.36 -12.47 -1.98
CA ASP A 180 -14.34 -13.84 -2.49
C ASP A 180 -12.94 -14.20 -3.03
N VAL A 181 -12.30 -13.34 -3.81
CA VAL A 181 -10.92 -13.54 -4.28
C VAL A 181 -9.95 -13.70 -3.11
N ALA A 182 -10.00 -12.79 -2.14
CA ALA A 182 -9.13 -12.87 -0.96
C ALA A 182 -9.36 -14.17 -0.16
N SER A 183 -10.61 -14.62 -0.04
CA SER A 183 -10.95 -15.83 0.71
C SER A 183 -10.36 -17.11 0.11
N ARG A 184 -10.12 -17.13 -1.21
CA ARG A 184 -9.56 -18.29 -1.92
C ARG A 184 -8.03 -18.36 -1.84
N VAL A 185 -7.38 -17.33 -1.28
CA VAL A 185 -5.92 -17.31 -1.16
C VAL A 185 -5.48 -18.27 -0.06
N PRO A 186 -4.61 -19.26 -0.36
CA PRO A 186 -4.13 -20.20 0.65
C PRO A 186 -3.40 -19.48 1.80
N GLY A 187 -3.75 -19.83 3.03
CA GLY A 187 -3.19 -19.20 4.24
C GLY A 187 -4.05 -18.09 4.84
N VAL A 188 -5.12 -17.66 4.16
CA VAL A 188 -6.12 -16.77 4.75
C VAL A 188 -6.99 -17.56 5.74
N VAL A 189 -7.10 -17.04 6.96
CA VAL A 189 -7.92 -17.61 8.04
C VAL A 189 -9.32 -16.99 8.03
N GLN A 190 -9.41 -15.69 7.81
CA GLN A 190 -10.66 -14.94 7.75
C GLN A 190 -10.49 -13.69 6.89
N VAL A 191 -11.52 -13.30 6.15
CA VAL A 191 -11.59 -11.99 5.48
C VAL A 191 -12.55 -11.07 6.22
N VAL A 192 -12.09 -9.88 6.57
CA VAL A 192 -12.89 -8.84 7.21
C VAL A 192 -13.08 -7.68 6.23
N LYS A 193 -14.33 -7.40 5.89
CA LYS A 193 -14.69 -6.29 5.00
C LYS A 193 -14.72 -4.99 5.81
N VAL A 194 -13.86 -4.05 5.42
CA VAL A 194 -13.69 -2.71 6.00
C VAL A 194 -13.90 -1.64 4.91
N PHE A 195 -14.85 -1.91 4.01
CA PHE A 195 -15.14 -1.06 2.87
C PHE A 195 -15.95 0.18 3.24
N GLN A 196 -15.78 1.22 2.43
CA GLN A 196 -16.77 2.26 2.26
C GLN A 196 -17.51 1.98 0.95
N TYR A 197 -18.80 1.63 1.07
CA TYR A 197 -19.62 1.37 -0.09
C TYR A 197 -20.10 2.66 -0.74
N ILE A 198 -19.94 2.74 -2.06
CA ILE A 198 -20.40 3.87 -2.89
C ILE A 198 -21.34 3.36 -3.98
N GLN A 199 -22.19 4.25 -4.49
CA GLN A 199 -23.05 3.89 -5.62
C GLN A 199 -22.23 3.73 -6.91
N PRO A 200 -22.67 2.88 -7.87
CA PRO A 200 -21.94 2.68 -9.12
C PRO A 200 -21.69 3.97 -9.91
N GLN A 201 -22.63 4.93 -9.85
CA GLN A 201 -22.50 6.23 -10.50
C GLN A 201 -21.42 7.10 -9.83
N GLU A 202 -21.34 7.07 -8.49
CA GLU A 202 -20.30 7.75 -7.72
C GLU A 202 -18.92 7.11 -7.92
N ALA A 203 -18.87 5.79 -8.10
CA ALA A 203 -17.65 5.05 -8.42
C ALA A 203 -17.05 5.48 -9.77
N ALA A 204 -17.89 5.68 -10.79
CA ALA A 204 -17.48 6.21 -12.08
C ALA A 204 -17.07 7.68 -12.00
N ALA A 205 -17.83 8.50 -11.26
CA ALA A 205 -17.51 9.91 -11.05
C ALA A 205 -16.20 10.11 -10.28
N ALA A 206 -15.93 9.31 -9.25
CA ALA A 206 -14.70 9.36 -8.46
C ALA A 206 -13.47 8.95 -9.30
N ALA A 207 -13.60 7.95 -10.17
CA ALA A 207 -12.56 7.59 -11.12
C ALA A 207 -12.28 8.73 -12.12
N ALA A 208 -13.32 9.40 -12.62
CA ALA A 208 -13.17 10.54 -13.54
C ALA A 208 -12.56 11.79 -12.86
N ALA A 209 -12.98 12.09 -11.62
CA ALA A 209 -12.51 13.23 -10.83
C ALA A 209 -11.05 13.08 -10.38
N ALA A 210 -10.61 11.85 -10.09
CA ALA A 210 -9.22 11.57 -9.75
C ALA A 210 -8.25 11.84 -10.92
N GLY A 211 -8.73 11.72 -12.17
CA GLY A 211 -7.95 11.99 -13.39
C GLY A 211 -7.97 13.44 -13.89
N THR A 212 -8.78 14.33 -13.29
CA THR A 212 -8.97 15.72 -13.77
C THR A 212 -8.38 16.81 -12.86
N ALA A 213 -7.67 16.44 -11.79
CA ALA A 213 -6.97 17.42 -10.96
C ALA A 213 -5.93 18.21 -11.81
N PRO A 214 -5.94 19.56 -11.80
CA PRO A 214 -5.02 20.34 -12.60
C PRO A 214 -3.58 20.03 -12.19
N VAL A 215 -2.76 19.75 -13.18
CA VAL A 215 -1.31 19.58 -13.05
C VAL A 215 -0.73 20.93 -12.62
N ALA A 216 -0.69 21.17 -11.31
CA ALA A 216 0.15 22.21 -10.75
C ALA A 216 1.62 21.80 -11.00
N ALA A 217 2.34 22.68 -11.69
CA ALA A 217 3.70 22.48 -12.17
C ALA A 217 4.63 21.86 -11.12
N SER A 218 5.26 20.73 -11.47
CA SER A 218 6.31 20.10 -10.67
C SER A 218 7.67 20.66 -11.12
N GLN A 219 8.30 21.47 -10.27
CA GLN A 219 9.75 21.68 -10.32
C GLN A 219 10.46 20.46 -9.68
N PRO A 220 11.61 20.04 -10.20
CA PRO A 220 12.35 18.91 -9.65
C PRO A 220 13.17 19.37 -8.45
N ASP A 221 13.03 18.69 -7.32
CA ASP A 221 14.09 18.71 -6.31
C ASP A 221 14.35 17.29 -5.81
N ALA A 222 15.64 16.97 -5.81
CA ALA A 222 16.20 15.67 -5.55
C ALA A 222 16.38 15.44 -4.05
N SER A 223 16.22 14.18 -3.61
CA SER A 223 17.04 13.54 -2.56
C SER A 223 16.69 12.05 -2.51
N GLU A 224 17.56 11.21 -3.05
CA GLU A 224 17.55 9.77 -2.82
C GLU A 224 17.94 9.45 -1.36
N PRO A 225 17.36 8.40 -0.75
CA PRO A 225 18.08 7.60 0.23
C PRO A 225 18.53 6.28 -0.41
N THR A 226 19.84 6.11 -0.51
CA THR A 226 20.54 4.86 -0.79
C THR A 226 20.28 3.84 0.33
N VAL A 227 19.76 2.66 -0.01
CA VAL A 227 19.84 1.48 0.86
C VAL A 227 20.45 0.33 0.09
N GLY A 228 21.56 -0.18 0.64
CA GLY A 228 22.41 -1.19 0.06
C GLY A 228 21.76 -2.55 -0.11
N ALA A 229 22.29 -3.29 -1.07
CA ALA A 229 21.97 -4.68 -1.34
C ALA A 229 22.37 -5.58 -0.15
N ILE A 230 21.50 -6.54 0.19
CA ILE A 230 21.79 -7.68 1.05
C ILE A 230 21.36 -8.94 0.27
N PRO A 231 22.21 -9.97 0.16
CA PRO A 231 22.03 -11.07 -0.80
C PRO A 231 20.92 -12.07 -0.44
N ASP A 232 20.40 -12.70 -1.50
CA ASP A 232 19.46 -13.81 -1.53
C ASP A 232 19.81 -14.93 -0.54
N SER A 233 18.79 -15.44 0.16
CA SER A 233 18.84 -16.73 0.85
C SER A 233 17.54 -17.48 0.63
N GLY A 234 17.68 -18.70 0.12
CA GLY A 234 16.65 -19.46 -0.57
C GLY A 234 15.40 -19.79 0.23
N VAL A 235 14.28 -19.73 -0.48
CA VAL A 235 12.98 -20.22 -0.02
C VAL A 235 12.79 -21.63 -0.59
N SER A 236 12.76 -22.63 0.29
CA SER A 236 12.31 -23.97 -0.05
C SER A 236 10.78 -23.99 -0.06
N SER A 237 10.18 -24.13 -1.24
CA SER A 237 8.74 -24.30 -1.40
C SER A 237 8.37 -25.78 -1.33
N LYS A 238 7.68 -26.15 -0.25
CA LYS A 238 6.88 -27.39 -0.21
C LYS A 238 5.48 -27.05 -0.74
N PRO A 239 4.94 -27.73 -1.77
CA PRO A 239 3.58 -27.48 -2.23
C PRO A 239 2.59 -27.90 -1.14
N LEU A 240 1.66 -27.02 -0.79
CA LEU A 240 0.55 -27.32 0.12
C LEU A 240 -0.73 -27.50 -0.68
N GLU A 241 -1.44 -28.58 -0.34
CA GLU A 241 -2.71 -29.03 -0.88
C GLU A 241 -3.83 -27.98 -0.83
N GLN A 242 -4.84 -28.25 -1.65
CA GLN A 242 -5.97 -27.39 -1.99
C GLN A 242 -6.84 -27.11 -0.75
N GLN A 243 -6.68 -25.93 -0.15
CA GLN A 243 -7.46 -25.46 1.00
C GLN A 243 -8.77 -24.80 0.58
N ALA A 244 -9.86 -25.08 1.30
CA ALA A 244 -11.17 -24.47 1.07
C ALA A 244 -11.16 -22.95 1.35
N PRO A 245 -12.08 -22.16 0.76
CA PRO A 245 -12.12 -20.70 0.94
C PRO A 245 -12.37 -20.31 2.40
N ALA A 246 -11.69 -19.26 2.85
CA ALA A 246 -11.82 -18.71 4.21
C ALA A 246 -13.18 -18.02 4.44
N PRO A 247 -13.70 -17.99 5.69
CA PRO A 247 -14.90 -17.24 6.02
C PRO A 247 -14.76 -15.74 5.74
N VAL A 248 -15.81 -15.12 5.18
CA VAL A 248 -15.89 -13.68 4.89
C VAL A 248 -16.89 -13.00 5.83
N ASN A 249 -16.44 -12.06 6.65
CA ASN A 249 -17.25 -11.33 7.63
C ASN A 249 -17.19 -9.82 7.36
N SER A 250 -18.28 -9.11 7.66
CA SER A 250 -18.24 -7.65 7.78
C SER A 250 -17.78 -7.29 9.18
N SER A 251 -16.90 -6.29 9.34
CA SER A 251 -16.52 -5.85 10.68
C SER A 251 -17.74 -5.30 11.43
N THR A 252 -17.99 -5.83 12.63
CA THR A 252 -19.01 -5.33 13.56
C THR A 252 -18.46 -4.25 14.50
N ALA A 253 -17.14 -4.03 14.51
CA ALA A 253 -16.43 -3.10 15.39
C ALA A 253 -16.27 -1.69 14.78
N VAL A 254 -17.28 -1.24 14.02
CA VAL A 254 -17.27 0.08 13.37
C VAL A 254 -17.76 1.14 14.35
N ARG A 255 -16.92 2.15 14.61
CA ARG A 255 -17.21 3.25 15.54
C ARG A 255 -16.95 4.60 14.86
N PRO A 256 -17.70 5.66 15.21
CA PRO A 256 -17.47 6.99 14.65
C PRO A 256 -16.14 7.60 15.14
N GLY A 257 -15.47 8.33 14.25
CA GLY A 257 -14.28 9.14 14.54
C GLY A 257 -14.61 10.60 14.84
N ASN A 258 -13.60 11.46 14.90
CA ASN A 258 -13.76 12.91 15.01
C ASN A 258 -13.58 13.63 13.66
N PRO A 259 -14.68 13.94 12.93
CA PRO A 259 -14.60 14.66 11.66
C PRO A 259 -14.34 16.16 11.82
N LYS A 260 -14.27 16.71 13.05
CA LYS A 260 -14.04 18.13 13.31
C LYS A 260 -12.62 18.40 13.81
N ALA A 261 -11.82 19.08 12.99
CA ALA A 261 -11.24 20.38 13.35
C ALA A 261 -10.69 21.06 12.08
N PRO A 262 -11.34 22.12 11.57
CA PRO A 262 -10.70 23.03 10.63
C PRO A 262 -9.66 23.88 11.37
N GLN A 263 -8.47 24.02 10.77
CA GLN A 263 -7.59 25.18 10.92
C GLN A 263 -7.32 25.66 9.51
#